data_AF-A0A7S0M1M7-F1
#
_entry.id   AF-A0A7S0M1M7-F1
#
_cell.length_a   1.000
_cell.length_b   1.000
_cell.length_c   1.000
_cell.angle_alpha   90.00
_cell.angle_beta   90.00
_cell.angle_gamma   90.00
#
_symmetry.space_group_name_H-M   'P 1'
#
loop_
_entity.id
_entity.type
_entity.pdbx_description
1 polymer ?
#
loop_
_entity_poly.entity_id
_entity_poly.type
_entity_poly.pdbx_seq_one_letter_code
_entity_poly.pdbx_strand_id
1 'polypeptide(L)'
;ADFIVPVEVEGTVHRVFVSKRPGVDEFMQRMGAMFEVVVFTASLEQYANPVLDILDPTRSVRHRLFRDACVMLNGNLVKDLSLLGRDVSRTIIVDNSPMSYMLHPQNAVPISSWFDDPRDG
;
A
#
# COMPACT_ATOMS: atom_id res chain seq x y z
N ALA A 1 -4.41 14.69 11.24
CA ALA A 1 -4.77 13.27 11.37
C ALA A 1 -6.26 13.14 11.14
N ASP A 2 -6.64 12.31 10.19
CA ASP A 2 -8.03 12.10 9.78
C ASP A 2 -8.72 11.02 10.61
N PHE A 3 -7.95 10.02 11.07
CA PHE A 3 -8.46 8.98 11.96
C PHE A 3 -7.36 8.39 12.85
N ILE A 4 -7.78 7.67 13.89
CA ILE A 4 -6.91 7.01 14.87
C ILE A 4 -7.16 5.51 14.79
N VAL A 5 -6.09 4.75 14.70
CA VAL A 5 -6.12 3.29 14.60
C VAL A 5 -5.52 2.67 15.87
N PRO A 6 -6.28 1.88 16.64
CA PRO A 6 -5.71 1.07 17.73
C PRO A 6 -4.98 -0.14 17.12
N VAL A 7 -3.70 -0.30 17.47
CA VAL A 7 -2.87 -1.41 17.03
C VAL A 7 -2.31 -2.12 18.26
N GLU A 8 -2.61 -3.40 18.38
CA GLU A 8 -2.08 -4.23 19.45
C GLU A 8 -0.70 -4.77 19.06
N VAL A 9 0.29 -4.52 19.91
CA VAL A 9 1.66 -5.04 19.77
C VAL A 9 2.05 -5.64 21.11
N GLU A 10 2.37 -6.93 21.14
CA GLU A 10 2.81 -7.65 22.34
C GLU A 10 1.84 -7.47 23.55
N GLY A 11 0.53 -7.47 23.28
CA GLY A 11 -0.51 -7.30 24.31
C GLY A 11 -0.72 -5.87 24.78
N THR A 12 -0.04 -4.88 24.19
CA THR A 12 -0.25 -3.45 24.47
C THR A 12 -0.89 -2.76 23.27
N VAL A 13 -1.96 -1.98 23.52
CA VAL A 13 -2.63 -1.20 22.47
C VAL A 13 -1.95 0.15 22.30
N HIS A 14 -1.37 0.37 21.12
CA HIS A 14 -0.81 1.64 20.68
C HIS A 14 -1.80 2.38 19.78
N ARG A 15 -1.96 3.69 19.97
CA ARG A 15 -2.79 4.54 19.12
C ARG A 15 -1.94 5.15 18.01
N VAL A 16 -2.22 4.78 16.77
CA VAL A 16 -1.54 5.35 15.60
C VAL A 16 -2.43 6.40 14.96
N PHE A 17 -1.88 7.59 14.73
CA PHE A 17 -2.55 8.68 14.05
C PHE A 17 -2.27 8.57 12.56
N VAL A 18 -3.32 8.59 11.74
CA VAL A 18 -3.21 8.44 10.29
C VAL A 18 -3.77 9.68 9.61
N SER A 19 -3.00 10.22 8.66
CA SER A 19 -3.46 11.25 7.73
C SER A 19 -3.63 10.66 6.34
N LYS A 20 -4.66 11.09 5.63
CA LYS A 20 -4.97 10.68 4.27
C LYS A 20 -4.34 11.67 3.30
N ARG A 21 -3.65 11.14 2.29
CA ARG A 21 -3.19 11.94 1.16
C ARG A 21 -4.41 12.54 0.45
N PRO A 22 -4.42 13.84 0.12
CA PRO A 22 -5.53 14.44 -0.61
C PRO A 22 -5.87 13.64 -1.88
N GLY A 23 -7.17 13.46 -2.15
CA GLY A 23 -7.66 12.71 -3.32
C GLY A 23 -7.63 11.18 -3.21
N VAL A 24 -7.14 10.59 -2.12
CA VAL A 24 -7.02 9.12 -1.99
C VAL A 24 -8.36 8.39 -2.14
N ASP A 25 -9.46 8.95 -1.64
CA ASP A 25 -10.78 8.30 -1.73
C ASP A 25 -11.27 8.19 -3.17
N GLU A 26 -11.19 9.29 -3.90
CA GLU A 26 -11.57 9.34 -5.32
C GLU A 26 -10.66 8.44 -6.15
N PHE A 27 -9.35 8.48 -5.87
CA PHE A 27 -8.38 7.61 -6.53
C PHE A 27 -8.75 6.13 -6.33
N MET A 28 -8.98 5.70 -5.09
CA MET A 28 -9.31 4.31 -4.77
C MET A 28 -10.61 3.88 -5.44
N GLN A 29 -11.65 4.71 -5.42
CA GLN A 29 -12.92 4.42 -6.07
C GLN A 29 -12.77 4.27 -7.59
N ARG A 30 -12.04 5.19 -8.24
CA ARG A 30 -11.79 5.13 -9.69
C ARG A 30 -10.95 3.91 -10.06
N MET A 31 -9.88 3.64 -9.30
CA MET A 31 -9.01 2.48 -9.56
C MET A 31 -9.76 1.17 -9.34
N GLY A 32 -10.56 1.06 -8.28
CA GLY A 32 -11.37 -0.14 -8.00
C GLY A 32 -12.42 -0.46 -9.07
N ALA A 33 -12.84 0.54 -9.86
CA ALA A 33 -13.75 0.34 -10.99
C ALA A 33 -13.05 -0.15 -12.28
N MET A 34 -11.74 0.08 -12.41
CA MET A 34 -10.97 -0.18 -13.64
C MET A 34 -9.97 -1.32 -13.51
N PHE A 35 -9.47 -1.58 -12.30
CA PHE A 35 -8.37 -2.49 -12.02
C PHE A 35 -8.70 -3.45 -10.88
N GLU A 36 -8.01 -4.59 -10.87
CA GLU A 36 -7.87 -5.42 -9.68
C GLU A 36 -6.88 -4.73 -8.72
N VAL A 37 -7.40 -3.96 -7.76
CA VAL A 37 -6.52 -3.21 -6.82
C VAL A 37 -5.97 -4.15 -5.76
N VAL A 38 -4.64 -4.20 -5.66
CA VAL A 38 -3.90 -4.92 -4.62
C VAL A 38 -3.14 -3.91 -3.78
N VAL A 39 -3.38 -3.89 -2.47
CA VAL A 39 -2.51 -3.15 -1.56
C VAL A 39 -1.35 -4.05 -1.17
N PHE A 40 -0.15 -3.71 -1.62
CA PHE A 40 1.08 -4.41 -1.26
C PHE A 40 1.94 -3.47 -0.41
N THR A 41 2.04 -3.73 0.89
CA THR A 41 2.79 -2.90 1.84
C THR A 41 3.93 -3.67 2.51
N ALA A 42 5.06 -2.99 2.75
CA ALA A 42 6.16 -3.53 3.54
C ALA A 42 5.91 -3.45 5.06
N SER A 43 4.74 -2.99 5.48
CA SER A 43 4.31 -2.93 6.88
C SER A 43 3.78 -4.28 7.38
N LEU A 44 3.74 -4.43 8.70
CA LEU A 44 3.13 -5.61 9.34
C LEU A 44 1.61 -5.58 9.19
N GLU A 45 1.03 -6.77 9.02
CA GLU A 45 -0.41 -6.98 8.88
C GLU A 45 -1.21 -6.36 10.03
N GLN A 46 -0.78 -6.58 11.28
CA GLN A 46 -1.44 -6.08 12.50
C GLN A 46 -1.67 -4.56 12.51
N TYR A 47 -0.80 -3.82 11.82
CA TYR A 47 -0.92 -2.37 11.65
C TYR A 47 -1.72 -2.02 10.39
N ALA A 48 -1.40 -2.66 9.27
CA ALA A 48 -1.94 -2.27 7.96
C ALA A 48 -3.41 -2.65 7.77
N ASN A 49 -3.87 -3.79 8.32
CA ASN A 49 -5.27 -4.21 8.18
C ASN A 49 -6.25 -3.18 8.78
N PRO A 50 -6.10 -2.77 10.05
CA PRO A 50 -7.01 -1.78 10.64
C PRO A 50 -6.99 -0.42 9.93
N VAL A 51 -5.85 0.00 9.37
CA VAL A 51 -5.76 1.21 8.54
C VAL A 51 -6.58 1.05 7.26
N LEU A 52 -6.45 -0.08 6.57
CA LEU A 52 -7.14 -0.35 5.32
C LEU A 52 -8.65 -0.55 5.50
N ASP A 53 -9.08 -1.09 6.65
CA ASP A 53 -10.50 -1.24 6.98
C ASP A 53 -11.22 0.11 7.08
N ILE A 54 -10.50 1.15 7.50
CA ILE A 54 -11.02 2.52 7.58
C ILE A 54 -10.83 3.25 6.25
N LEU A 55 -9.70 3.06 5.58
CA LEU A 55 -9.36 3.78 4.34
C LEU A 55 -10.19 3.32 3.13
N ASP A 56 -10.58 2.05 3.05
CA ASP A 56 -11.29 1.47 1.90
C ASP A 56 -12.73 1.02 2.25
N PRO A 57 -13.63 1.96 2.61
CA PRO A 57 -15.00 1.63 2.99
C PRO A 57 -15.82 1.05 1.82
N THR A 58 -15.41 1.33 0.58
CA THR A 58 -16.07 0.85 -0.64
C THR A 58 -15.57 -0.52 -1.10
N ARG A 59 -14.59 -1.11 -0.40
CA ARG A 59 -13.98 -2.41 -0.72
C ARG A 59 -13.43 -2.48 -2.16
N SER A 60 -12.75 -1.40 -2.55
CA SER A 60 -12.04 -1.30 -3.82
C SER A 60 -10.82 -2.24 -3.86
N VAL A 61 -10.19 -2.51 -2.72
CA VAL A 61 -9.05 -3.42 -2.59
C VAL A 61 -9.50 -4.88 -2.63
N ARG A 62 -8.98 -5.65 -3.59
CA ARG A 62 -9.25 -7.09 -3.76
C ARG A 62 -8.34 -7.97 -2.94
N HIS A 63 -7.06 -7.60 -2.85
CA HIS A 63 -6.06 -8.35 -2.10
C HIS A 63 -5.19 -7.41 -1.27
N ARG A 64 -4.78 -7.89 -0.10
CA ARG A 64 -3.85 -7.21 0.82
C ARG A 64 -2.64 -8.10 1.01
N LEU A 65 -1.47 -7.58 0.69
CA LEU A 65 -0.17 -8.25 0.82
C LEU A 65 0.70 -7.41 1.76
N PHE A 66 1.30 -8.08 2.73
CA PHE A 66 2.06 -7.42 3.80
C PHE A 66 3.55 -7.76 3.70
N ARG A 67 4.30 -7.44 4.76
CA ARG A 67 5.74 -7.66 4.84
C ARG A 67 6.19 -9.09 4.54
N ASP A 68 5.40 -10.08 4.94
CA ASP A 68 5.67 -11.51 4.72
C ASP A 68 5.61 -11.91 3.23
N ALA A 69 4.86 -11.19 2.42
CA ALA A 69 4.83 -11.35 0.96
C ALA A 69 6.00 -10.67 0.25
N CYS A 70 6.77 -9.81 0.92
CA CYS A 70 7.96 -9.19 0.34
C CYS A 70 9.12 -10.19 0.24
N VAL A 71 9.95 -10.04 -0.79
CA VAL A 71 11.21 -10.77 -0.94
C VAL A 71 12.34 -9.93 -0.34
N MET A 72 13.14 -10.51 0.55
CA MET A 72 14.33 -9.87 1.08
C MET A 72 15.48 -9.99 0.08
N LEU A 73 15.89 -8.88 -0.53
CA LEU A 73 17.00 -8.83 -1.49
C LEU A 73 17.99 -7.74 -1.07
N ASN A 74 19.23 -8.16 -0.76
CA ASN A 74 20.30 -7.26 -0.34
C ASN A 74 19.89 -6.31 0.80
N GLY A 75 19.14 -6.82 1.78
CA GLY A 75 18.63 -6.04 2.93
C GLY A 75 17.42 -5.15 2.64
N ASN A 76 16.85 -5.20 1.44
CA ASN A 76 15.66 -4.44 1.06
C ASN A 76 14.45 -5.35 0.91
N LEU A 77 13.28 -4.85 1.32
CA LEU A 77 12.00 -5.50 1.06
C LEU A 77 11.54 -5.16 -0.35
N VAL A 78 11.54 -6.15 -1.23
CA VAL A 78 11.17 -6.02 -2.64
C VAL A 78 9.81 -6.67 -2.87
N LYS A 79 9.00 -6.03 -3.71
CA LYS A 79 7.66 -6.48 -4.12
C LYS A 79 7.77 -7.12 -5.49
N ASP A 80 8.09 -8.41 -5.51
CA ASP A 80 8.25 -9.15 -6.77
C ASP A 80 6.88 -9.43 -7.42
N LEU A 81 6.59 -8.70 -8.50
CA LEU A 81 5.31 -8.81 -9.21
C LEU A 81 5.12 -10.18 -9.89
N SER A 82 6.20 -10.93 -10.15
CA SER A 82 6.11 -12.27 -10.76
C SER A 82 5.44 -13.29 -9.82
N LEU A 83 5.44 -13.03 -8.51
CA LEU A 83 4.85 -13.88 -7.49
C LEU A 83 3.35 -13.66 -7.28
N LEU A 84 2.75 -12.67 -7.95
CA LEU A 84 1.33 -12.33 -7.80
C LEU A 84 0.38 -13.34 -8.47
N GLY A 85 0.91 -14.26 -9.29
CA GLY A 85 0.07 -15.15 -10.11
C GLY A 85 -0.79 -14.38 -11.11
N ARG A 86 -0.26 -13.25 -11.61
CA ARG A 86 -0.84 -12.40 -12.65
C ARG A 86 0.17 -12.17 -13.75
N ASP A 87 -0.33 -11.88 -14.95
CA ASP A 87 0.52 -11.52 -16.07
C ASP A 87 1.21 -10.17 -15.79
N VAL A 88 2.54 -10.20 -15.65
CA VAL A 88 3.34 -9.01 -15.33
C VAL A 88 3.19 -7.95 -16.44
N SER A 89 2.99 -8.33 -17.70
CA SER A 89 2.78 -7.38 -18.79
C SER A 89 1.50 -6.54 -18.65
N ARG A 90 0.58 -6.98 -17.79
CA ARG A 90 -0.70 -6.33 -17.47
C ARG A 90 -0.77 -5.84 -16.03
N THR A 91 0.37 -5.83 -15.33
CA THR A 91 0.46 -5.43 -13.92
C THR A 91 1.27 -4.15 -13.80
N ILE A 92 0.79 -3.20 -12.99
CA ILE A 92 1.53 -2.00 -12.64
C ILE A 92 1.71 -1.91 -11.12
N ILE A 93 2.77 -1.25 -10.68
CA ILE A 93 3.02 -0.94 -9.28
C ILE A 93 3.16 0.57 -9.09
N VAL A 94 2.45 1.12 -8.10
CA VAL A 94 2.57 2.51 -7.68
C VAL A 94 3.24 2.52 -6.32
N ASP A 95 4.46 3.04 -6.24
CA ASP A 95 5.24 3.06 -5.00
C ASP A 95 6.20 4.26 -4.97
N ASN A 96 6.46 4.76 -3.78
CA ASN A 96 7.35 5.90 -3.56
C ASN A 96 8.82 5.50 -3.36
N SER A 97 9.11 4.20 -3.20
CA SER A 97 10.47 3.67 -3.03
C SER A 97 10.92 2.87 -4.24
N PRO A 98 11.96 3.32 -4.98
CA PRO A 98 12.54 2.57 -6.09
C PRO A 98 13.00 1.15 -5.74
N MET A 99 13.41 0.93 -4.50
CA MET A 99 13.82 -0.39 -4.02
C MET A 99 12.64 -1.38 -3.98
N SER A 100 11.41 -0.91 -3.76
CA SER A 100 10.22 -1.76 -3.72
C SER A 100 9.97 -2.49 -5.04
N TYR A 101 10.23 -1.85 -6.18
CA TYR A 101 9.95 -2.39 -7.52
C TYR A 101 11.22 -2.65 -8.34
N MET A 102 12.37 -2.82 -7.69
CA MET A 102 13.65 -2.93 -8.40
C MET A 102 13.74 -4.09 -9.41
N LEU A 103 12.92 -5.13 -9.26
CA LEU A 103 12.85 -6.26 -10.19
C LEU A 103 11.96 -5.99 -11.41
N HIS A 104 11.07 -5.00 -11.34
CA HIS A 104 10.08 -4.67 -12.37
C HIS A 104 9.98 -3.16 -12.63
N PRO A 105 11.09 -2.45 -12.93
CA PRO A 105 11.10 -0.99 -13.06
C PRO A 105 10.22 -0.50 -14.22
N GLN A 106 10.10 -1.28 -15.31
CA GLN A 106 9.23 -0.92 -16.43
C GLN A 106 7.72 -0.99 -16.11
N ASN A 107 7.34 -1.64 -15.01
CA ASN A 107 5.96 -1.72 -14.53
C ASN A 107 5.64 -0.66 -13.48
N ALA A 108 6.63 0.15 -13.08
CA ALA A 108 6.49 1.09 -11.98
C ALA A 108 6.00 2.46 -12.45
N VAL A 109 5.02 2.99 -11.72
CA VAL A 109 4.64 4.40 -11.74
C VAL A 109 5.20 5.03 -10.45
N PRO A 110 6.40 5.65 -10.49
CA PRO A 110 7.00 6.25 -9.31
C PRO A 110 6.16 7.44 -8.83
N ILE A 111 5.98 7.55 -7.51
CA ILE A 111 5.27 8.68 -6.89
C ILE A 111 6.12 9.34 -5.81
N SER A 112 5.85 10.60 -5.52
CA SER A 112 6.47 11.29 -4.39
C SER A 112 6.02 10.67 -3.06
N SER A 113 6.97 10.59 -2.12
CA SER A 113 6.63 10.41 -0.70
C SER A 113 5.82 11.61 -0.24
N TRP A 114 4.77 11.35 0.54
CA TRP A 114 3.88 12.39 1.06
C TRP A 114 3.99 12.45 2.59
N PHE A 115 4.13 13.67 3.11
CA PHE A 115 4.28 13.95 4.53
C PHE A 115 3.40 15.16 4.90
N ASP A 116 2.08 14.93 5.02
CA ASP A 116 1.10 15.91 5.51
C ASP A 116 0.99 17.25 4.72
N ASP A 117 1.48 17.35 3.46
CA ASP A 117 1.25 18.56 2.65
C ASP A 117 -0.20 18.58 2.12
N PRO A 118 -1.04 19.54 2.53
CA PRO A 118 -2.43 19.63 2.07
C PRO A 118 -2.57 20.10 0.62
N ARG A 119 -1.49 20.54 -0.04
CA ARG A 119 -1.48 21.01 -1.43
C ARG A 119 -0.98 19.96 -2.43
N ASP A 120 -0.66 18.77 -1.95
CA ASP A 120 -0.25 17.64 -2.79
C ASP A 120 -1.46 17.12 -3.60
N GLY A 121 -1.31 17.03 -4.93
CA GLY A 121 -2.36 16.65 -5.88
C GLY A 121 -1.82 16.25 -7.24
#